data_AF-A0A941PRR4-F1
#
_entry.id   AF-A0A941PRR4-F1
#
_cell.length_a   1.000
_cell.length_b   1.000
_cell.length_c   1.000
_cell.angle_alpha   90.00
_cell.angle_beta   90.00
_cell.angle_gamma   90.00
#
_symmetry.space_group_name_H-M   'P 1'
#
loop_
_entity.id
_entity.type
_entity.pdbx_description
1 polymer ?
#
loop_
_entity_poly.entity_id
_entity_poly.type
_entity_poly.pdbx_seq_one_letter_code
_entity_poly.pdbx_strand_id
1 'polypeptide(L)'
;MEPDAMRSLWVVLWFGATVLVLGLPLWPAWREMHHPSDVKPLPLPSGVAIGGAGPQRQGVESRPPFDDSQIADELIVRSGDPRHEVDHPGDVIVEAGAQIDSVLRARRVHCDGARLPRTVHATTAIDLGAGSLFCTLSAPVIRTEVRGEDRQRENRAEPSCADALNPPRHCHAGDFELPASTTLVADLVVQGSLTLGQDSILTGNVKVHGDAELLAGAALVGALFVQGSVHCHGNNRLSGPVAAGKRVWLGPDCVVGKADVKASVSAWDVRLDHDVTVFGRIACVEAGETL
;
A
#
# COMPACT_ATOMS: atom_id res chain seq x y z
N MET A 1 -26.86 -33.49 -60.08
CA MET A 1 -26.30 -32.48 -59.16
C MET A 1 -26.89 -32.80 -57.80
N GLU A 2 -26.14 -33.52 -56.95
CA GLU A 2 -26.69 -34.08 -55.71
C GLU A 2 -26.99 -33.01 -54.65
N PRO A 3 -28.14 -33.09 -53.97
CA PRO A 3 -28.58 -32.11 -52.98
C PRO A 3 -27.66 -31.99 -51.75
N ASP A 4 -26.79 -32.98 -51.52
CA ASP A 4 -25.90 -33.03 -50.35
C ASP A 4 -24.66 -32.15 -50.50
N ALA A 5 -24.18 -31.94 -51.73
CA ALA A 5 -23.07 -31.03 -52.01
C ALA A 5 -23.48 -29.57 -51.73
N MET A 6 -24.72 -29.20 -52.06
CA MET A 6 -25.25 -27.85 -51.83
C MET A 6 -25.40 -27.54 -50.34
N ARG A 7 -25.87 -28.51 -49.53
CA ARG A 7 -26.00 -28.35 -48.08
C ARG A 7 -24.64 -28.23 -47.40
N SER A 8 -23.68 -29.05 -47.80
CA SER A 8 -22.31 -29.01 -47.27
C SER A 8 -21.63 -27.67 -47.57
N LEU A 9 -21.80 -27.16 -48.80
CA LEU A 9 -21.31 -25.83 -49.18
C LEU A 9 -21.92 -24.74 -48.29
N TRP A 10 -23.23 -24.81 -48.04
CA TRP A 10 -23.94 -23.82 -47.24
C TRP A 10 -23.49 -23.80 -45.77
N VAL A 11 -23.25 -24.98 -45.18
CA VAL A 11 -22.75 -25.09 -43.80
C VAL A 11 -21.35 -24.49 -43.68
N VAL A 12 -20.45 -24.77 -44.62
CA VAL A 12 -19.10 -24.21 -44.64
C VAL A 12 -19.13 -22.69 -44.76
N LEU A 13 -19.99 -22.17 -45.64
CA LEU A 13 -20.13 -20.72 -45.87
C LEU A 13 -20.70 -20.00 -44.63
N TRP A 14 -21.69 -20.62 -43.97
CA TRP A 14 -22.26 -20.07 -42.75
C TRP A 14 -21.26 -20.10 -41.58
N PHE A 15 -20.55 -21.21 -41.38
CA PHE A 15 -19.51 -21.29 -40.36
C PHE A 15 -18.39 -20.28 -40.60
N GLY A 16 -17.95 -20.12 -41.85
CA GLY A 16 -16.96 -19.11 -42.22
C GLY A 16 -17.43 -17.69 -41.89
N ALA A 17 -18.70 -17.37 -42.18
CA ALA A 17 -19.28 -16.07 -41.83
C ALA A 17 -19.35 -15.86 -40.31
N THR A 18 -19.73 -16.87 -39.53
CA THR A 18 -19.79 -16.78 -38.06
C THR A 18 -18.40 -16.56 -37.44
N VAL A 19 -17.40 -17.32 -37.89
CA VAL A 19 -16.01 -17.14 -37.42
C VAL A 19 -15.48 -15.77 -37.79
N LEU A 20 -15.82 -15.26 -38.97
CA LEU A 20 -15.39 -13.92 -39.41
C LEU A 20 -16.05 -12.82 -38.55
N VAL A 21 -17.35 -12.90 -38.29
CA VAL A 21 -18.08 -11.93 -37.45
C VAL A 21 -17.58 -11.94 -36.00
N LEU A 22 -17.32 -13.12 -35.42
CA LEU A 22 -16.84 -13.23 -34.04
C LEU A 22 -15.33 -12.95 -33.90
N GLY A 23 -14.53 -13.24 -34.93
CA GLY A 23 -13.08 -13.03 -34.93
C GLY A 23 -12.65 -11.59 -35.21
N LEU A 24 -13.38 -10.87 -36.08
CA LEU A 24 -13.08 -9.47 -36.45
C LEU A 24 -12.90 -8.52 -35.25
N PRO A 25 -13.77 -8.50 -34.23
CA PRO A 25 -13.59 -7.62 -33.07
C PRO A 25 -12.43 -8.03 -32.15
N LEU A 26 -11.97 -9.29 -32.22
CA LEU A 26 -10.84 -9.80 -31.43
C LEU A 26 -9.50 -9.70 -32.16
N TRP A 27 -9.51 -9.44 -33.48
CA TRP A 27 -8.32 -9.27 -34.30
C TRP A 27 -7.34 -8.19 -33.78
N PRO A 28 -7.78 -7.01 -33.30
CA PRO A 28 -6.86 -5.99 -32.77
C PRO A 28 -6.10 -6.48 -31.53
N ALA A 29 -6.79 -7.18 -30.62
CA ALA A 29 -6.19 -7.73 -29.41
C ALA A 29 -5.21 -8.86 -29.71
N TRP A 30 -5.56 -9.75 -30.65
CA TRP A 30 -4.66 -10.82 -31.10
C TRP A 30 -3.41 -10.26 -31.81
N ARG A 31 -3.59 -9.21 -32.61
CA ARG A 31 -2.47 -8.51 -33.27
C ARG A 31 -1.52 -7.85 -32.26
N GLU A 32 -2.06 -7.24 -31.20
CA GLU A 32 -1.25 -6.62 -30.15
C GLU A 32 -0.47 -7.65 -29.32
N MET A 33 -1.09 -8.80 -29.01
CA MET A 33 -0.39 -9.91 -28.34
C MET A 33 0.78 -10.45 -29.17
N HIS A 34 0.64 -10.52 -30.50
CA HIS A 34 1.69 -11.05 -31.37
C HIS A 34 2.73 -10.00 -31.76
N HIS A 35 2.40 -8.70 -31.75
CA HIS A 35 3.30 -7.59 -32.05
C HIS A 35 3.11 -6.49 -30.99
N PRO A 36 3.68 -6.65 -29.77
CA PRO A 36 3.57 -5.67 -28.72
C PRO A 36 4.18 -4.35 -29.19
N SER A 37 3.32 -3.36 -29.45
CA SER A 37 3.72 -2.09 -30.07
C SER A 37 4.29 -1.08 -29.05
N ASP A 38 4.23 -1.43 -27.76
CA ASP A 38 4.72 -0.62 -26.62
C ASP A 38 6.18 -0.87 -26.20
N VAL A 39 7.00 -1.51 -27.05
CA VAL A 39 8.45 -1.60 -26.83
C VAL A 39 9.19 -0.54 -27.64
N LYS A 40 8.83 0.74 -27.45
CA LYS A 40 9.75 1.84 -27.71
C LYS A 40 9.71 2.81 -26.53
N PRO A 41 10.78 2.89 -25.71
CA PRO A 41 10.86 3.92 -24.70
C PRO A 41 10.70 5.29 -25.37
N LEU A 42 9.88 6.16 -24.79
CA LEU A 42 9.80 7.56 -25.24
C LEU A 42 11.22 8.14 -25.23
N PRO A 43 11.70 8.71 -26.36
CA PRO A 43 12.98 9.38 -26.37
C PRO A 43 12.87 10.63 -25.50
N LEU A 44 13.48 10.58 -24.31
CA LEU A 44 13.78 11.77 -23.54
C LEU A 44 14.79 12.58 -24.36
N PRO A 45 14.49 13.82 -24.78
CA PRO A 45 15.46 14.65 -25.47
C PRO A 45 16.62 14.94 -24.51
N SER A 46 17.73 14.24 -24.71
CA SER A 46 19.02 14.55 -24.10
C SER A 46 19.52 15.88 -24.67
N GLY A 47 19.11 16.99 -24.06
CA GLY A 47 19.59 18.32 -24.43
C GLY A 47 18.62 19.48 -24.27
N VAL A 48 17.83 19.56 -23.19
CA VAL A 48 17.26 20.87 -22.79
C VAL A 48 18.25 21.56 -21.88
N ALA A 49 19.19 22.25 -22.53
CA ALA A 49 20.00 23.27 -21.90
C ALA A 49 19.12 24.49 -21.54
N ILE A 50 19.50 25.11 -20.45
CA ILE A 50 19.05 26.41 -19.95
C ILE A 50 19.18 27.46 -21.07
N GLY A 51 18.09 28.17 -21.40
CA GLY A 51 18.14 29.48 -22.04
C GLY A 51 17.34 29.65 -23.34
N GLY A 52 16.49 30.67 -23.36
CA GLY A 52 16.27 31.51 -24.55
C GLY A 52 15.04 31.23 -25.42
N ALA A 53 14.00 32.05 -25.20
CA ALA A 53 13.02 32.55 -26.18
C ALA A 53 12.29 31.54 -27.08
N GLY A 54 11.08 31.16 -26.67
CA GLY A 54 10.04 30.57 -27.54
C GLY A 54 8.93 31.59 -27.86
N PRO A 55 8.35 31.59 -29.08
CA PRO A 55 7.30 32.53 -29.48
C PRO A 55 5.91 32.11 -29.00
N GLN A 56 5.06 33.13 -28.89
CA GLN A 56 3.70 33.16 -28.33
C GLN A 56 2.80 31.99 -28.75
N ARG A 57 2.21 31.32 -27.75
CA ARG A 57 0.97 30.55 -27.88
C ARG A 57 -0.15 31.22 -27.11
N GLN A 58 -1.25 31.43 -27.82
CA GLN A 58 -2.49 32.02 -27.36
C GLN A 58 -3.18 31.15 -26.30
N GLY A 59 -3.70 31.81 -25.27
CA GLY A 59 -5.00 31.51 -24.69
C GLY A 59 -5.13 30.27 -23.81
N VAL A 60 -4.41 30.23 -22.69
CA VAL A 60 -4.91 29.56 -21.49
C VAL A 60 -5.02 30.64 -20.43
N GLU A 61 -6.25 30.89 -20.01
CA GLU A 61 -6.65 31.87 -19.00
C GLU A 61 -5.89 31.58 -17.70
N SER A 62 -4.90 32.42 -17.43
CA SER A 62 -4.03 32.32 -16.25
C SER A 62 -4.85 32.60 -15.01
N ARG A 63 -5.10 31.55 -14.21
CA ARG A 63 -5.45 31.67 -12.79
C ARG A 63 -4.42 32.61 -12.14
N PRO A 64 -4.84 33.59 -11.33
CA PRO A 64 -3.90 34.53 -10.73
C PRO A 64 -2.81 33.77 -9.97
N PRO A 65 -1.55 34.23 -10.01
CA PRO A 65 -0.48 33.63 -9.22
C PRO A 65 -0.92 33.67 -7.76
N PHE A 66 -0.95 32.48 -7.13
CA PHE A 66 -1.15 32.39 -5.69
C PHE A 66 0.01 33.12 -5.02
N ASP A 67 -0.35 34.08 -4.16
CA ASP A 67 0.58 34.88 -3.39
C ASP A 67 1.15 34.01 -2.26
N ASP A 68 2.33 33.44 -2.49
CA ASP A 68 3.07 32.57 -1.55
C ASP A 68 3.55 33.32 -0.29
N SER A 69 3.29 34.63 -0.16
CA SER A 69 3.91 35.46 0.89
C SER A 69 3.14 35.52 2.22
N GLN A 70 2.00 34.83 2.37
CA GLN A 70 1.19 34.85 3.61
C GLN A 70 0.55 33.50 3.99
N ILE A 71 1.07 32.38 3.49
CA ILE A 71 0.60 31.07 3.94
C ILE A 71 1.30 30.76 5.27
N ALA A 72 0.54 30.75 6.37
CA ALA A 72 1.08 30.32 7.66
C ALA A 72 1.72 28.92 7.50
N ASP A 73 2.90 28.72 8.08
CA ASP A 73 3.62 27.43 8.08
C ASP A 73 2.77 26.27 8.64
N GLU A 74 1.66 26.59 9.30
CA GLU A 74 0.75 25.70 9.99
C GLU A 74 -0.71 26.06 9.67
N LEU A 75 -1.52 25.05 9.31
CA LEU A 75 -2.96 25.16 9.10
C LEU A 75 -3.70 24.27 10.10
N ILE A 76 -4.54 24.87 10.94
CA ILE A 76 -5.41 24.14 11.87
C ILE A 76 -6.81 24.04 11.25
N VAL A 77 -7.25 22.82 10.95
CA VAL A 77 -8.61 22.55 10.47
C VAL A 77 -9.48 22.20 11.68
N ARG A 78 -10.42 23.09 11.98
CA ARG A 78 -11.33 22.98 13.14
C ARG A 78 -12.68 22.40 12.75
N SER A 79 -13.41 21.91 13.75
CA SER A 79 -14.80 21.48 13.62
C SER A 79 -15.67 22.58 12.99
N GLY A 80 -16.32 22.26 11.85
CA GLY A 80 -17.23 23.15 11.14
C GLY A 80 -16.64 23.96 9.97
N ASP A 81 -15.38 23.75 9.59
CA ASP A 81 -14.79 24.30 8.36
C ASP A 81 -14.90 23.26 7.22
N PRO A 82 -15.97 23.28 6.39
CA PRO A 82 -16.11 22.32 5.30
C PRO A 82 -15.06 22.63 4.22
N ARG A 83 -14.05 21.76 4.11
CA ARG A 83 -13.06 21.84 3.04
C ARG A 83 -13.15 20.63 2.14
N HIS A 84 -13.42 20.89 0.86
CA HIS A 84 -13.54 19.82 -0.12
C HIS A 84 -12.18 19.15 -0.39
N GLU A 85 -11.11 19.96 -0.44
CA GLU A 85 -9.72 19.56 -0.63
C GLU A 85 -8.82 20.49 0.21
N VAL A 86 -7.79 19.92 0.82
CA VAL A 86 -6.76 20.68 1.54
C VAL A 86 -5.42 20.38 0.88
N ASP A 87 -4.83 21.38 0.24
CA ASP A 87 -3.46 21.34 -0.28
C ASP A 87 -2.67 22.46 0.40
N HIS A 88 -1.80 22.09 1.34
CA HIS A 88 -1.05 23.04 2.17
C HIS A 88 0.44 22.72 2.13
N PRO A 89 1.33 23.69 1.83
CA PRO A 89 2.77 23.44 1.78
C PRO A 89 3.40 23.20 3.17
N GLY A 90 2.69 23.56 4.23
CA GLY A 90 3.13 23.45 5.61
C GLY A 90 2.55 22.26 6.37
N ASP A 91 2.50 22.39 7.68
CA ASP A 91 1.97 21.36 8.58
C ASP A 91 0.46 21.56 8.74
N VAL A 92 -0.30 20.46 8.77
CA VAL A 92 -1.76 20.50 8.92
C VAL A 92 -2.15 19.74 10.19
N ILE A 93 -2.83 20.44 11.10
CA ILE A 93 -3.45 19.84 12.28
C ILE A 93 -4.94 19.67 12.01
N VAL A 94 -5.43 18.44 12.17
CA VAL A 94 -6.84 18.09 12.02
C VAL A 94 -7.39 17.76 13.40
N GLU A 95 -8.18 18.69 13.94
CA GLU A 95 -8.82 18.53 15.25
C GLU A 95 -10.09 17.66 15.15
N ALA A 96 -10.46 17.03 16.26
CA ALA A 96 -11.69 16.25 16.38
C ALA A 96 -12.92 17.03 15.87
N GLY A 97 -13.67 16.43 14.94
CA GLY A 97 -14.86 17.02 14.33
C GLY A 97 -14.62 17.80 13.03
N ALA A 98 -13.38 17.96 12.57
CA ALA A 98 -13.09 18.45 11.22
C ALA A 98 -13.64 17.49 10.15
N GLN A 99 -14.24 18.04 9.10
CA GLN A 99 -14.75 17.28 7.94
C GLN A 99 -14.00 17.72 6.68
N ILE A 100 -13.27 16.78 6.08
CA ILE A 100 -12.59 16.96 4.80
C ILE A 100 -13.11 15.90 3.85
N ASP A 101 -13.60 16.32 2.68
CA ASP A 101 -14.43 15.43 1.86
C ASP A 101 -13.62 14.47 0.97
N SER A 102 -12.44 14.87 0.47
CA SER A 102 -11.78 14.09 -0.60
C SER A 102 -10.31 13.78 -0.37
N VAL A 103 -9.45 14.81 -0.31
CA VAL A 103 -8.00 14.66 -0.29
C VAL A 103 -7.37 15.70 0.64
N LEU A 104 -6.40 15.26 1.45
CA LEU A 104 -5.51 16.13 2.21
C LEU A 104 -4.07 15.89 1.73
N ARG A 105 -3.41 16.96 1.28
CA ARG A 105 -1.99 17.03 0.96
C ARG A 105 -1.33 18.05 1.86
N ALA A 106 -0.29 17.62 2.55
CA ALA A 106 0.47 18.48 3.45
C ALA A 106 1.95 18.09 3.46
N ARG A 107 2.79 18.92 4.11
CA ARG A 107 4.13 18.49 4.49
C ARG A 107 4.05 17.44 5.59
N ARG A 108 3.41 17.80 6.70
CA ARG A 108 3.14 16.93 7.84
C ARG A 108 1.65 16.98 8.17
N VAL A 109 1.08 15.86 8.62
CA VAL A 109 -0.31 15.79 9.06
C VAL A 109 -0.33 15.31 10.50
N HIS A 110 -0.96 16.07 11.38
CA HIS A 110 -1.26 15.63 12.73
C HIS A 110 -2.77 15.52 12.87
N CYS A 111 -3.25 14.35 13.27
CA CYS A 111 -4.68 14.09 13.47
C CYS A 111 -4.91 13.76 14.94
N ASP A 112 -5.78 14.48 15.62
CA ASP A 112 -6.13 14.22 17.02
C ASP A 112 -7.58 13.74 17.11
N GLY A 113 -7.78 12.43 16.97
CA GLY A 113 -9.09 11.78 17.09
C GLY A 113 -10.11 12.16 16.01
N ALA A 114 -9.66 12.72 14.87
CA ALA A 114 -10.54 13.16 13.80
C ALA A 114 -10.75 12.09 12.72
N ARG A 115 -11.82 12.26 11.93
CA ARG A 115 -12.02 11.46 10.71
C ARG A 115 -11.28 12.12 9.56
N LEU A 116 -10.18 11.51 9.15
CA LEU A 116 -9.41 11.92 7.99
C LEU A 116 -10.17 11.62 6.68
N PRO A 117 -9.89 12.37 5.61
CA PRO A 117 -10.47 12.10 4.30
C PRO A 117 -10.00 10.76 3.75
N ARG A 118 -10.63 10.34 2.64
CA ARG A 118 -10.34 9.05 1.99
C ARG A 118 -8.86 8.88 1.64
N THR A 119 -8.19 9.96 1.24
CA THR A 119 -6.78 9.95 0.88
C THR A 119 -6.03 11.07 1.60
N VAL A 120 -4.98 10.69 2.33
CA VAL A 120 -4.05 11.61 2.99
C VAL A 120 -2.65 11.35 2.47
N HIS A 121 -1.99 12.40 2.03
CA HIS A 121 -0.62 12.35 1.57
C HIS A 121 0.22 13.40 2.31
N ALA A 122 1.31 12.94 2.93
CA ALA A 122 2.27 13.82 3.57
C ALA A 122 3.66 13.61 2.99
N THR A 123 4.43 14.69 2.81
CA THR A 123 5.80 14.58 2.29
C THR A 123 6.82 14.19 3.36
N THR A 124 6.53 14.41 4.64
CA THR A 124 7.43 14.09 5.77
C THR A 124 6.87 13.03 6.70
N ALA A 125 5.73 13.28 7.34
CA ALA A 125 5.14 12.38 8.32
C ALA A 125 3.62 12.55 8.49
N ILE A 126 2.96 11.49 8.93
CA ILE A 126 1.58 11.51 9.42
C ILE A 126 1.61 10.99 10.87
N ASP A 127 1.13 11.79 11.81
CA ASP A 127 0.99 11.41 13.22
C ASP A 127 -0.49 11.33 13.57
N LEU A 128 -0.92 10.18 14.11
CA LEU A 128 -2.31 9.85 14.40
C LEU A 128 -2.52 9.68 15.92
N GLY A 129 -3.33 10.53 16.53
CA GLY A 129 -3.82 10.38 17.90
C GLY A 129 -4.95 9.36 17.99
N ALA A 130 -5.22 8.86 19.19
CA ALA A 130 -6.24 7.85 19.44
C ALA A 130 -7.63 8.29 18.94
N GLY A 131 -8.39 7.34 18.40
CA GLY A 131 -9.69 7.58 17.80
C GLY A 131 -9.65 8.19 16.39
N SER A 132 -8.47 8.40 15.80
CA SER A 132 -8.37 8.86 14.41
C SER A 132 -8.85 7.77 13.45
N LEU A 133 -9.71 8.16 12.50
CA LEU A 133 -10.24 7.28 11.46
C LEU A 133 -9.64 7.65 10.10
N PHE A 134 -9.24 6.66 9.30
CA PHE A 134 -8.58 6.87 8.02
C PHE A 134 -8.92 5.79 6.98
N CYS A 135 -8.58 6.04 5.71
CA CYS A 135 -8.67 5.04 4.64
C CYS A 135 -7.29 4.77 3.99
N THR A 136 -6.78 5.73 3.23
CA THR A 136 -5.46 5.64 2.60
C THR A 136 -4.53 6.71 3.14
N LEU A 137 -3.40 6.28 3.70
CA LEU A 137 -2.33 7.13 4.21
C LEU A 137 -1.05 6.86 3.43
N SER A 138 -0.37 7.91 3.00
CA SER A 138 0.91 7.81 2.30
C SER A 138 1.87 8.86 2.82
N ALA A 139 2.93 8.42 3.50
CA ALA A 139 4.00 9.29 3.99
C ALA A 139 5.30 8.50 4.17
N PRO A 140 6.47 9.13 4.18
CA PRO A 140 7.72 8.43 4.52
C PRO A 140 7.64 7.69 5.86
N VAL A 141 6.93 8.26 6.84
CA VAL A 141 6.66 7.64 8.13
C VAL A 141 5.25 8.00 8.61
N ILE A 142 4.54 7.02 9.13
CA ILE A 142 3.22 7.14 9.75
C ILE A 142 3.38 6.63 11.18
N ARG A 143 2.94 7.41 12.17
CA ARG A 143 3.09 7.09 13.60
C ARG A 143 1.76 7.24 14.29
N THR A 144 1.50 6.39 15.27
CA THR A 144 0.44 6.63 16.24
C THR A 144 1.00 7.36 17.46
N GLU A 145 0.10 7.91 18.28
CA GLU A 145 0.46 8.59 19.51
C GLU A 145 1.37 7.73 20.39
N VAL A 146 2.31 8.42 21.03
CA VAL A 146 3.25 7.83 21.97
C VAL A 146 2.60 7.87 23.35
N ARG A 147 2.24 6.70 23.88
CA ARG A 147 1.58 6.59 25.20
C ARG A 147 2.54 6.14 26.29
N GLY A 148 3.72 5.62 25.93
CA GLY A 148 4.75 5.14 26.84
C GLY A 148 6.06 5.94 26.77
N GLU A 149 6.66 6.17 27.93
CA GLU A 149 7.94 6.85 28.20
C GLU A 149 9.07 6.48 27.24
N ASP A 150 10.04 7.41 27.09
CA ASP A 150 11.39 7.34 26.49
C ASP A 150 12.18 6.02 26.73
N ARG A 151 11.61 4.88 26.38
CA ARG A 151 12.33 3.64 26.20
C ARG A 151 13.03 3.81 24.87
N GLN A 152 14.29 4.21 24.97
CA GLN A 152 15.29 4.05 23.92
C GLN A 152 14.84 2.91 23.03
N ARG A 153 14.42 3.24 21.80
CA ARG A 153 14.07 2.26 20.77
C ARG A 153 15.31 1.41 20.59
N GLU A 154 15.43 0.38 21.42
CA GLU A 154 16.65 -0.36 21.57
C GLU A 154 16.81 -1.02 20.21
N ASN A 155 17.90 -0.63 19.55
CA ASN A 155 18.42 -1.27 18.35
C ASN A 155 18.76 -2.72 18.72
N ARG A 156 17.75 -3.54 19.00
CA ARG A 156 17.92 -4.98 19.10
C ARG A 156 18.37 -5.39 17.70
N ALA A 157 19.60 -5.86 17.64
CA ALA A 157 20.36 -6.13 16.43
C ALA A 157 19.45 -6.69 15.34
N GLU A 158 19.31 -5.92 14.28
CA GLU A 158 18.53 -6.35 13.13
C GLU A 158 19.23 -7.59 12.55
N PRO A 159 18.49 -8.69 12.29
CA PRO A 159 19.07 -9.82 11.60
C PRO A 159 19.60 -9.34 10.24
N SER A 160 20.92 -9.46 10.06
CA SER A 160 21.61 -9.11 8.82
C SER A 160 21.02 -9.93 7.67
N CYS A 161 20.34 -9.26 6.75
CA CYS A 161 19.58 -9.87 5.65
C CYS A 161 20.46 -10.37 4.48
N ALA A 162 21.71 -10.76 4.71
CA ALA A 162 22.68 -10.88 3.61
C ALA A 162 22.69 -12.22 2.85
N ASP A 163 22.33 -13.37 3.44
CA ASP A 163 22.90 -14.64 2.94
C ASP A 163 21.93 -15.77 2.55
N ALA A 164 20.74 -15.48 2.02
CA ALA A 164 19.95 -16.53 1.35
C ALA A 164 19.37 -16.05 0.03
N LEU A 165 20.17 -16.17 -1.04
CA LEU A 165 19.79 -15.84 -2.42
C LEU A 165 18.63 -16.69 -3.00
N ASN A 166 18.11 -17.67 -2.28
CA ASN A 166 16.86 -18.37 -2.57
C ASN A 166 16.50 -19.24 -1.36
N PRO A 167 15.75 -18.73 -0.36
CA PRO A 167 15.40 -19.55 0.80
C PRO A 167 14.57 -20.76 0.37
N PRO A 168 14.72 -21.92 1.04
CA PRO A 168 13.93 -23.10 0.71
C PRO A 168 12.44 -22.78 0.88
N ARG A 169 11.62 -23.24 -0.07
CA ARG A 169 10.16 -23.09 0.01
C ARG A 169 9.55 -24.27 0.76
N HIS A 170 8.88 -24.01 1.86
CA HIS A 170 8.15 -25.03 2.62
C HIS A 170 6.64 -24.80 2.46
N CYS A 171 5.93 -25.87 2.10
CA CYS A 171 4.48 -25.87 1.99
C CYS A 171 3.89 -26.70 3.14
N HIS A 172 3.09 -26.08 3.98
CA HIS A 172 2.40 -26.71 5.10
C HIS A 172 0.91 -26.84 4.77
N ALA A 173 0.40 -28.07 4.78
CA ALA A 173 -0.99 -28.37 4.41
C ALA A 173 -2.02 -28.03 5.50
N GLY A 174 -1.56 -27.77 6.73
CA GLY A 174 -2.40 -27.34 7.84
C GLY A 174 -1.82 -26.09 8.49
N ASP A 175 -2.07 -25.96 9.79
CA ASP A 175 -1.52 -24.87 10.60
C ASP A 175 0.00 -25.05 10.78
N PHE A 176 0.71 -23.94 10.89
CA PHE A 176 2.15 -23.93 11.15
C PHE A 176 2.45 -23.01 12.33
N GLU A 177 3.14 -23.55 13.33
CA GLU A 177 3.62 -22.80 14.47
C GLU A 177 5.15 -22.77 14.45
N LEU A 178 5.72 -21.57 14.41
CA LEU A 178 7.13 -21.37 14.67
C LEU A 178 7.32 -21.20 16.17
N PRO A 179 8.07 -22.07 16.86
CA PRO A 179 8.26 -21.95 18.30
C PRO A 179 8.92 -20.62 18.70
N ALA A 180 8.72 -20.22 19.95
CA ALA A 180 9.34 -19.02 20.50
C ALA A 180 10.88 -19.04 20.35
N SER A 181 11.47 -17.86 20.19
CA SER A 181 12.91 -17.60 20.07
C SER A 181 13.62 -18.44 18.99
N THR A 182 12.86 -18.92 17.99
CA THR A 182 13.39 -19.72 16.89
C THR A 182 13.60 -18.85 15.67
N THR A 183 14.72 -19.04 14.98
CA THR A 183 14.99 -18.41 13.68
C THR A 183 14.75 -19.41 12.56
N LEU A 184 13.89 -19.04 11.61
CA LEU A 184 13.60 -19.83 10.41
C LEU A 184 13.92 -19.02 9.16
N VAL A 185 14.75 -19.58 8.28
CA VAL A 185 15.05 -19.00 6.97
C VAL A 185 14.40 -19.86 5.90
N ALA A 186 13.20 -19.49 5.46
CA ALA A 186 12.41 -20.23 4.48
C ALA A 186 11.30 -19.34 3.90
N ASP A 187 10.98 -19.55 2.62
CA ASP A 187 9.71 -19.10 2.06
C ASP A 187 8.60 -20.05 2.55
N LEU A 188 7.55 -19.54 3.17
CA LEU A 188 6.46 -20.37 3.70
C LEU A 188 5.17 -20.21 2.89
N VAL A 189 4.54 -21.33 2.59
CA VAL A 189 3.15 -21.39 2.12
C VAL A 189 2.34 -22.25 3.09
N VAL A 190 1.49 -21.62 3.88
CA VAL A 190 0.66 -22.26 4.90
C VAL A 190 -0.79 -22.29 4.40
N GLN A 191 -1.38 -23.47 4.32
CA GLN A 191 -2.79 -23.66 3.93
C GLN A 191 -3.74 -23.43 5.11
N GLY A 192 -3.28 -23.64 6.34
CA GLY A 192 -3.99 -23.26 7.55
C GLY A 192 -3.59 -21.87 8.05
N SER A 193 -3.53 -21.74 9.38
CA SER A 193 -3.11 -20.55 10.10
C SER A 193 -1.62 -20.59 10.46
N LEU A 194 -1.01 -19.43 10.60
CA LEU A 194 0.39 -19.26 10.98
C LEU A 194 0.50 -18.62 12.35
N THR A 195 1.27 -19.21 13.26
CA THR A 195 1.63 -18.59 14.53
C THR A 195 3.15 -18.43 14.59
N LEU A 196 3.63 -17.19 14.74
CA LEU A 196 5.02 -16.90 15.05
C LEU A 196 5.15 -16.72 16.56
N GLY A 197 5.91 -17.62 17.19
CA GLY A 197 6.18 -17.60 18.61
C GLY A 197 6.86 -16.32 19.08
N GLN A 198 6.85 -16.09 20.39
CA GLN A 198 7.48 -14.90 21.00
C GLN A 198 8.95 -14.79 20.60
N ASP A 199 9.42 -13.60 20.26
CA ASP A 199 10.81 -13.33 19.82
C ASP A 199 11.31 -14.23 18.66
N SER A 200 10.42 -14.91 17.93
CA SER A 200 10.81 -15.72 16.78
C SER A 200 11.19 -14.82 15.60
N ILE A 201 12.07 -15.30 14.73
CA ILE A 201 12.56 -14.56 13.57
C ILE A 201 12.31 -15.41 12.33
N LEU A 202 11.49 -14.91 11.41
CA LEU A 202 11.29 -15.54 10.11
C LEU A 202 11.91 -14.68 9.02
N THR A 203 12.85 -15.25 8.27
CA THR A 203 13.43 -14.62 7.08
C THR A 203 12.96 -15.35 5.83
N GLY A 204 12.15 -14.68 5.02
CA GLY A 204 11.53 -15.25 3.83
C GLY A 204 10.13 -14.69 3.59
N ASN A 205 9.58 -14.99 2.42
CA ASN A 205 8.22 -14.57 2.09
C ASN A 205 7.22 -15.59 2.61
N VAL A 206 6.11 -15.10 3.16
CA VAL A 206 5.11 -15.92 3.81
C VAL A 206 3.76 -15.69 3.14
N LYS A 207 3.12 -16.79 2.72
CA LYS A 207 1.75 -16.82 2.25
C LYS A 207 0.91 -17.71 3.16
N VAL A 208 -0.17 -17.19 3.71
CA VAL A 208 -1.08 -17.89 4.63
C VAL A 208 -2.51 -17.81 4.08
N HIS A 209 -3.22 -18.93 4.04
CA HIS A 209 -4.64 -18.95 3.63
C HIS A 209 -5.59 -18.71 4.81
N GLY A 210 -5.22 -19.14 6.02
CA GLY A 210 -5.92 -18.84 7.26
C GLY A 210 -5.57 -17.46 7.82
N ASP A 211 -5.53 -17.38 9.15
CA ASP A 211 -5.11 -16.19 9.90
C ASP A 211 -3.62 -16.28 10.27
N ALA A 212 -2.98 -15.14 10.54
CA ALA A 212 -1.60 -15.07 11.01
C ALA A 212 -1.52 -14.34 12.34
N GLU A 213 -0.90 -14.98 13.32
CA GLU A 213 -0.66 -14.45 14.66
C GLU A 213 0.84 -14.28 14.89
N LEU A 214 1.26 -13.06 15.18
CA LEU A 214 2.62 -12.73 15.56
C LEU A 214 2.60 -12.41 17.05
N LEU A 215 3.13 -13.33 17.86
CA LEU A 215 3.26 -13.09 19.29
C LEU A 215 4.30 -12.00 19.57
N ALA A 216 4.31 -11.49 20.80
CA ALA A 216 5.13 -10.36 21.18
C ALA A 216 6.62 -10.53 20.80
N GLY A 217 7.21 -9.50 20.20
CA GLY A 217 8.63 -9.50 19.81
C GLY A 217 8.98 -10.31 18.56
N ALA A 218 8.02 -11.02 17.94
CA ALA A 218 8.28 -11.74 16.70
C ALA A 218 8.67 -10.78 15.56
N ALA A 219 9.65 -11.18 14.76
CA ALA A 219 10.17 -10.43 13.63
C ALA A 219 10.00 -11.23 12.33
N LEU A 220 9.55 -10.56 11.28
CA LEU A 220 9.44 -11.12 9.94
C LEU A 220 10.17 -10.23 8.94
N VAL A 221 11.14 -10.85 8.27
CA VAL A 221 11.98 -10.24 7.24
C VAL A 221 11.56 -10.80 5.89
N GLY A 222 10.68 -10.08 5.20
CA GLY A 222 10.10 -10.50 3.94
C GLY A 222 8.68 -9.98 3.77
N ALA A 223 8.00 -10.42 2.71
CA ALA A 223 6.60 -10.09 2.49
C ALA A 223 5.67 -11.06 3.23
N LEU A 224 4.59 -10.54 3.82
CA LEU A 224 3.55 -11.32 4.49
C LEU A 224 2.21 -11.12 3.77
N PHE A 225 1.70 -12.19 3.19
CA PHE A 225 0.40 -12.22 2.50
C PHE A 225 -0.53 -13.21 3.20
N VAL A 226 -1.65 -12.72 3.71
CA VAL A 226 -2.60 -13.50 4.50
C VAL A 226 -3.99 -13.33 3.91
N GLN A 227 -4.70 -14.42 3.62
CA GLN A 227 -6.07 -14.31 3.11
C GLN A 227 -7.08 -14.01 4.24
N GLY A 228 -6.79 -14.45 5.47
CA GLY A 228 -7.51 -14.08 6.68
C GLY A 228 -7.08 -12.74 7.27
N SER A 229 -6.88 -12.71 8.58
CA SER A 229 -6.48 -11.56 9.38
C SER A 229 -5.06 -11.71 9.91
N VAL A 230 -4.36 -10.59 10.08
CA VAL A 230 -3.05 -10.52 10.72
C VAL A 230 -3.21 -9.86 12.08
N HIS A 231 -2.72 -10.52 13.13
CA HIS A 231 -2.70 -9.99 14.49
C HIS A 231 -1.26 -9.94 14.99
N CYS A 232 -0.76 -8.73 15.24
CA CYS A 232 0.54 -8.50 15.86
C CYS A 232 0.31 -8.09 17.32
N HIS A 233 0.77 -8.89 18.27
CA HIS A 233 0.50 -8.67 19.70
C HIS A 233 1.30 -7.52 20.32
N GLY A 234 2.41 -7.11 19.69
CA GLY A 234 3.20 -5.96 20.12
C GLY A 234 4.71 -6.19 20.01
N ASN A 235 5.50 -5.12 19.96
CA ASN A 235 6.95 -5.14 19.75
C ASN A 235 7.37 -5.92 18.49
N ASN A 236 6.47 -6.10 17.51
CA ASN A 236 6.74 -6.87 16.31
C ASN A 236 7.48 -6.02 15.27
N ARG A 237 8.35 -6.65 14.49
CA ARG A 237 9.12 -5.99 13.43
C ARG A 237 8.90 -6.67 12.09
N LEU A 238 8.30 -5.94 11.15
CA LEU A 238 7.94 -6.44 9.82
C LEU A 238 8.71 -5.62 8.80
N SER A 239 9.68 -6.18 8.08
CA SER A 239 10.51 -5.38 7.17
C SER A 239 9.90 -5.16 5.78
N GLY A 240 8.95 -6.02 5.38
CA GLY A 240 8.36 -5.99 4.04
C GLY A 240 6.87 -5.65 4.03
N PRO A 241 6.23 -5.76 2.86
CA PRO A 241 4.81 -5.46 2.72
C PRO A 241 3.97 -6.49 3.49
N VAL A 242 2.89 -6.00 4.10
CA VAL A 242 1.93 -6.80 4.85
C VAL A 242 0.56 -6.61 4.23
N ALA A 243 -0.02 -7.69 3.72
CA ALA A 243 -1.35 -7.68 3.13
C ALA A 243 -2.24 -8.73 3.79
N ALA A 244 -3.41 -8.32 4.28
CA ALA A 244 -4.43 -9.21 4.80
C ALA A 244 -5.72 -9.10 3.97
N GLY A 245 -6.42 -10.21 3.76
CA GLY A 245 -7.73 -10.20 3.08
C GLY A 245 -8.84 -9.63 3.95
N LYS A 246 -8.71 -9.68 5.28
CA LYS A 246 -9.71 -9.18 6.24
C LYS A 246 -9.16 -8.00 7.05
N ARG A 247 -8.46 -8.27 8.15
CA ARG A 247 -8.02 -7.23 9.09
C ARG A 247 -6.53 -7.31 9.34
N VAL A 248 -5.88 -6.17 9.50
CA VAL A 248 -4.54 -6.08 10.12
C VAL A 248 -4.70 -5.36 11.46
N TRP A 249 -4.26 -6.00 12.54
CA TRP A 249 -4.09 -5.37 13.84
C TRP A 249 -2.61 -5.29 14.16
N LEU A 250 -2.10 -4.05 14.28
CA LEU A 250 -0.77 -3.78 14.82
C LEU A 250 -0.91 -3.36 16.29
N GLY A 251 -0.50 -4.24 17.20
CA GLY A 251 -0.43 -3.98 18.64
C GLY A 251 0.67 -2.97 18.99
N PRO A 252 0.87 -2.70 20.29
CA PRO A 252 1.77 -1.64 20.74
C PRO A 252 3.21 -1.86 20.32
N ASP A 253 3.95 -0.77 20.07
CA ASP A 253 5.37 -0.80 19.68
C ASP A 253 5.69 -1.58 18.38
N CYS A 254 4.69 -1.86 17.53
CA CYS A 254 4.92 -2.55 16.26
C CYS A 254 5.57 -1.61 15.24
N VAL A 255 6.54 -2.13 14.50
CA VAL A 255 7.23 -1.40 13.43
C VAL A 255 7.10 -2.15 12.10
N VAL A 256 6.61 -1.46 11.08
CA VAL A 256 6.48 -1.99 9.71
C VAL A 256 7.30 -1.16 8.73
N GLY A 257 8.20 -1.81 8.00
CA GLY A 257 9.18 -1.19 7.13
C GLY A 257 10.35 -0.58 7.91
N LYS A 258 11.22 0.12 7.17
CA LYS A 258 12.35 0.88 7.68
C LYS A 258 12.45 2.20 6.90
N ALA A 259 13.27 3.13 7.40
CA ALA A 259 13.53 4.39 6.69
C ALA A 259 14.12 4.14 5.28
N ASP A 260 15.00 3.14 5.15
CA ASP A 260 15.65 2.79 3.88
C ASP A 260 14.78 1.93 2.97
N VAL A 261 13.94 1.07 3.57
CA VAL A 261 13.07 0.14 2.85
C VAL A 261 11.64 0.37 3.30
N LYS A 262 10.93 1.21 2.53
CA LYS A 262 9.51 1.50 2.77
C LYS A 262 8.68 0.23 2.59
N ALA A 263 7.69 0.06 3.44
CA ALA A 263 6.73 -1.01 3.39
C ALA A 263 5.31 -0.49 3.06
N SER A 264 4.41 -1.42 2.82
CA SER A 264 2.99 -1.15 2.66
C SER A 264 2.18 -2.08 3.54
N VAL A 265 1.21 -1.52 4.26
CA VAL A 265 0.19 -2.29 4.99
C VAL A 265 -1.13 -2.15 4.25
N SER A 266 -1.74 -3.27 3.86
CA SER A 266 -3.02 -3.27 3.17
C SER A 266 -3.99 -4.30 3.74
N ALA A 267 -5.23 -3.89 4.00
CA ALA A 267 -6.28 -4.78 4.50
C ALA A 267 -7.68 -4.26 4.17
N TRP A 268 -8.71 -5.02 4.51
CA TRP A 268 -10.08 -4.49 4.50
C TRP A 268 -10.25 -3.48 5.63
N ASP A 269 -9.87 -3.89 6.84
CA ASP A 269 -9.79 -3.07 8.06
C ASP A 269 -8.35 -3.00 8.58
N VAL A 270 -7.91 -1.82 9.03
CA VAL A 270 -6.62 -1.66 9.72
C VAL A 270 -6.84 -1.07 11.11
N ARG A 271 -6.28 -1.72 12.14
CA ARG A 271 -6.26 -1.21 13.51
C ARG A 271 -4.83 -1.02 13.97
N LEU A 272 -4.53 0.17 14.45
CA LEU A 272 -3.23 0.54 14.98
C LEU A 272 -3.39 0.89 16.46
N ASP A 273 -2.62 0.24 17.31
CA ASP A 273 -2.51 0.62 18.73
C ASP A 273 -1.54 1.82 18.90
N HIS A 274 -1.27 2.20 20.15
CA HIS A 274 -0.27 3.20 20.48
C HIS A 274 1.16 2.77 20.09
N ASP A 275 2.05 3.74 19.89
CA ASP A 275 3.48 3.53 19.61
C ASP A 275 3.81 2.73 18.33
N VAL A 276 2.84 2.60 17.42
CA VAL A 276 3.02 1.92 16.13
C VAL A 276 3.70 2.86 15.13
N THR A 277 4.68 2.34 14.39
CA THR A 277 5.36 3.07 13.32
C THR A 277 5.30 2.29 12.01
N VAL A 278 4.76 2.88 10.96
CA VAL A 278 4.72 2.32 9.60
C VAL A 278 5.48 3.24 8.64
N PHE A 279 6.48 2.72 7.96
CA PHE A 279 7.22 3.46 6.94
C PHE A 279 6.60 3.20 5.56
N GLY A 280 6.03 4.23 4.93
CA GLY A 280 5.48 4.14 3.57
C GLY A 280 3.96 4.32 3.50
N ARG A 281 3.22 3.26 3.21
CA ARG A 281 1.79 3.37 2.88
C ARG A 281 0.92 2.48 3.75
N ILE A 282 -0.23 2.99 4.17
CA ILE A 282 -1.32 2.20 4.72
C ILE A 282 -2.54 2.39 3.80
N ALA A 283 -3.16 1.30 3.40
CA ALA A 283 -4.36 1.31 2.59
C ALA A 283 -5.40 0.34 3.17
N CYS A 284 -6.53 0.87 3.61
CA CYS A 284 -7.69 0.06 3.95
C CYS A 284 -8.84 0.31 2.97
N VAL A 285 -9.67 -0.73 2.79
CA VAL A 285 -10.81 -0.70 1.86
C VAL A 285 -12.03 -0.09 2.55
N GLU A 286 -12.29 -0.47 3.80
CA GLU A 286 -13.48 -0.07 4.55
C GLU A 286 -13.14 0.97 5.61
N ALA A 287 -12.36 0.61 6.63
CA ALA A 287 -12.00 1.54 7.70
C ALA A 287 -10.64 1.26 8.33
N GLY A 288 -9.94 2.33 8.64
CA GLY A 288 -8.74 2.36 9.47
C GLY A 288 -9.04 3.10 10.76
N GLU A 289 -8.60 2.55 11.89
CA GLU A 289 -8.80 3.14 13.21
C GLU A 289 -7.49 3.09 14.01
N THR A 290 -7.28 4.11 14.82
CA THR A 290 -6.25 4.15 15.85
C THR A 290 -6.91 4.02 17.22
N LEU A 291 -6.40 3.13 18.06
CA LEU A 291 -6.96 2.78 19.37
C LEU A 291 -6.26 3.52 20.52
#